data_AF-V4AHN7-F1
#
_entry.id   AF-V4AHN7-F1
#
_cell.length_a   1.000
_cell.length_b   1.000
_cell.length_c   1.000
_cell.angle_alpha   90.00
_cell.angle_beta   90.00
_cell.angle_gamma   90.00
#
_symmetry.space_group_name_H-M   'P 1'
#
loop_
_entity.id
_entity.type
_entity.pdbx_description
1 polymer ?
#
loop_
_entity_poly.entity_id
_entity_poly.type
_entity_poly.pdbx_seq_one_letter_code
_entity_poly.pdbx_strand_id
1 'polypeptide(L)'
;MRRLIRKMPEVAERVFDRCLSYGAEKNPERADYEITFNYEFLDDAYARWMDIKPDSSEFGSTSDSVYEDDDKVAENARPYSPDSNLLKKNHPIMIMVESNREDLLGHPLVTSLLTHKWSSFGSLIYYLLLFIFAIFLAFLTGYIIETTPPYLFNATDAASIENNTCDSLSKPITQAVLPKIGKWIIMALAAFNLLKELLQIYQAKLSYFGWTNIMEWITYVTALLLVIDFNDCQKITGYRYNWQWSVGAISIFLAWMNLVAFIQKFPAFGIYVVMFTDVLKTFAQFFTVFFLFIVAFALSFFTVFQNQTAFKTVGHSLIKTAVMMIGEIEFDGIFNSRFTSDDVSEAVYMNEVSYILFVIFLIVMTILIMNLLVGLAVDDIKAVQEQAILKRMAMQVDMALDVERILPNVLRKRFYIRRKTILPNK
;
A
#
# COMPACT_ATOMS: atom_id res chain seq x y z
N MET A 1 -31.27 4.38 -3.60
CA MET A 1 -30.61 3.13 -3.15
C MET A 1 -29.72 3.29 -1.91
N ARG A 2 -28.74 4.20 -1.90
CA ARG A 2 -27.73 4.35 -0.82
C ARG A 2 -28.29 4.40 0.62
N ARG A 3 -29.40 5.13 0.85
CA ARG A 3 -30.07 5.19 2.16
C ARG A 3 -30.72 3.87 2.58
N LEU A 4 -31.24 3.09 1.62
CA LEU A 4 -31.83 1.77 1.87
C LEU A 4 -30.74 0.80 2.35
N ILE A 5 -29.59 0.76 1.68
CA ILE A 5 -28.45 -0.09 2.09
C ILE A 5 -28.02 0.20 3.54
N ARG A 6 -27.97 1.49 3.93
CA ARG A 6 -27.59 1.89 5.28
C ARG A 6 -28.64 1.53 6.32
N LYS A 7 -29.91 1.87 6.08
CA LYS A 7 -30.98 1.85 7.10
C LYS A 7 -31.93 0.65 7.03
N MET A 8 -32.15 0.07 5.86
CA MET A 8 -33.15 -0.97 5.59
C MET A 8 -32.60 -2.01 4.58
N PRO A 9 -31.63 -2.85 4.98
CA PRO A 9 -30.96 -3.79 4.08
C PRO A 9 -31.90 -4.86 3.49
N GLU A 10 -32.87 -5.36 4.24
CA GLU A 10 -33.86 -6.34 3.72
C GLU A 10 -34.73 -5.77 2.59
N VAL A 11 -35.06 -4.47 2.67
CA VAL A 11 -35.78 -3.78 1.59
C VAL A 11 -34.88 -3.58 0.38
N ALA A 12 -33.59 -3.32 0.60
CA ALA A 12 -32.60 -3.23 -0.46
C ALA A 12 -32.45 -4.57 -1.21
N GLU A 13 -32.42 -5.69 -0.49
CA GLU A 13 -32.39 -7.04 -1.05
C GLU A 13 -33.59 -7.31 -1.95
N ARG A 14 -34.82 -7.04 -1.47
CA ARG A 14 -36.03 -7.18 -2.31
C ARG A 14 -36.04 -6.30 -3.55
N VAL A 15 -35.36 -5.16 -3.51
CA VAL A 15 -35.18 -4.33 -4.71
C VAL A 15 -34.19 -4.99 -5.68
N PHE A 16 -33.12 -5.60 -5.18
CA PHE A 16 -32.16 -6.34 -6.01
C PHE A 16 -32.77 -7.58 -6.65
N ASP A 17 -33.65 -8.28 -5.95
CA ASP A 17 -34.40 -9.41 -6.52
C ASP A 17 -35.23 -8.97 -7.73
N ARG A 18 -35.87 -7.80 -7.66
CA ARG A 18 -36.64 -7.23 -8.77
C ARG A 18 -35.78 -6.74 -9.93
N CYS A 19 -34.47 -6.58 -9.73
CA CYS A 19 -33.52 -6.24 -10.78
C CYS A 19 -33.02 -7.48 -11.55
N LEU A 20 -33.44 -8.69 -11.13
CA LEU A 20 -33.21 -9.94 -11.84
C LEU A 20 -34.46 -10.27 -12.66
N SER A 21 -34.29 -10.48 -13.96
CA SER A 21 -35.34 -10.98 -14.83
C SER A 21 -34.88 -12.26 -15.52
N TYR A 22 -35.73 -13.28 -15.48
CA TYR A 22 -35.48 -14.58 -16.11
C TYR A 22 -36.14 -14.60 -17.50
N GLY A 23 -35.47 -15.25 -18.45
CA GLY A 23 -35.99 -15.40 -19.81
C GLY A 23 -37.23 -16.28 -19.92
N ALA A 24 -37.62 -16.55 -21.16
CA ALA A 24 -38.79 -17.40 -21.45
C ALA A 24 -38.62 -18.84 -20.94
N GLU A 25 -37.40 -19.38 -21.04
CA GLU A 25 -37.04 -20.69 -20.49
C GLU A 25 -36.76 -20.56 -18.99
N LYS A 26 -37.52 -21.29 -18.17
CA LYS A 26 -37.42 -21.25 -16.71
C LYS A 26 -36.61 -22.41 -16.14
N ASN A 27 -36.34 -23.44 -16.94
CA ASN A 27 -35.58 -24.59 -16.48
C ASN A 27 -34.07 -24.24 -16.44
N PRO A 28 -33.44 -24.22 -15.24
CA PRO A 28 -32.04 -23.84 -15.09
C PRO A 28 -31.04 -24.79 -15.76
N GLU A 29 -31.46 -26.00 -16.17
CA GLU A 29 -30.58 -26.99 -16.79
C GLU A 29 -30.49 -26.85 -18.32
N ARG A 30 -31.37 -26.05 -18.93
CA ARG A 30 -31.39 -25.90 -20.39
C ARG A 30 -30.40 -24.85 -20.88
N ALA A 31 -29.81 -25.09 -22.05
CA ALA A 31 -28.83 -24.20 -22.68
C ALA A 31 -29.36 -22.78 -22.97
N ASP A 32 -30.67 -22.63 -23.12
CA ASP A 32 -31.33 -21.36 -23.42
C ASP A 32 -31.87 -20.65 -22.16
N TYR A 33 -31.54 -21.16 -20.97
CA TYR A 33 -31.82 -20.47 -19.71
C TYR A 33 -30.98 -19.20 -19.62
N GLU A 34 -31.65 -18.05 -19.53
CA GLU A 34 -31.01 -16.74 -19.45
C GLU A 34 -31.43 -15.99 -18.20
N ILE A 35 -30.47 -15.30 -17.60
CA ILE A 35 -30.68 -14.37 -16.49
C ILE A 35 -30.21 -13.00 -16.94
N THR A 36 -31.11 -12.01 -16.87
CA THR A 36 -30.80 -10.61 -17.16
C THR A 36 -30.72 -9.83 -15.85
N PHE A 37 -29.57 -9.19 -15.66
CA PHE A 37 -29.24 -8.37 -14.50
C PHE A 37 -29.38 -6.89 -14.85
N ASN A 38 -30.13 -6.12 -14.06
CA ASN A 38 -30.24 -4.66 -14.21
C ASN A 38 -29.45 -3.92 -13.11
N TYR A 39 -28.41 -3.18 -13.51
CA TYR A 39 -27.48 -2.49 -12.60
C TYR A 39 -27.84 -1.04 -12.29
N GLU A 40 -28.95 -0.51 -12.81
CA GLU A 40 -29.37 0.90 -12.72
C GLU A 40 -29.29 1.50 -11.30
N PHE A 41 -29.57 0.72 -10.25
CA PHE A 41 -29.53 1.18 -8.86
C PHE A 41 -28.18 0.95 -8.14
N LEU A 42 -27.32 0.11 -8.70
CA LEU A 42 -26.00 -0.23 -8.14
C LEU A 42 -24.88 0.60 -8.76
N ASP A 43 -25.00 0.90 -10.05
CA ASP A 43 -24.08 1.75 -10.78
C ASP A 43 -24.83 3.03 -11.16
N ASP A 44 -24.77 4.02 -10.25
CA ASP A 44 -25.55 5.26 -10.31
C ASP A 44 -24.69 6.51 -10.62
N ALA A 45 -23.47 6.33 -11.13
CA ALA A 45 -22.51 7.40 -11.36
C ALA A 45 -23.00 8.46 -12.36
N TYR A 46 -23.78 8.05 -13.36
CA TYR A 46 -24.35 8.92 -14.41
C TYR A 46 -25.84 9.24 -14.19
N ALA A 47 -26.43 8.78 -13.10
CA ALA A 47 -27.83 9.05 -12.82
C ALA A 47 -28.02 10.51 -12.35
N ARG A 48 -28.99 11.22 -12.96
CA ARG A 48 -29.32 12.61 -12.63
C ARG A 48 -30.12 12.67 -11.33
N TRP A 49 -29.45 12.55 -10.19
CA TRP A 49 -30.09 12.69 -8.88
C TRP A 49 -30.21 14.15 -8.40
N MET A 50 -29.55 15.12 -9.06
CA MET A 50 -29.39 16.46 -8.47
C MET A 50 -29.11 17.66 -9.40
N ASP A 51 -29.52 17.66 -10.68
CA ASP A 51 -29.54 18.89 -11.50
C ASP A 51 -30.95 19.49 -11.58
N ILE A 52 -31.46 19.95 -10.44
CA ILE A 52 -32.53 20.96 -10.42
C ILE A 52 -31.95 22.18 -9.69
N LYS A 53 -31.18 22.99 -10.42
CA LYS A 53 -31.11 24.42 -10.12
C LYS A 53 -32.29 25.07 -10.84
N PRO A 54 -33.23 25.75 -10.15
CA PRO A 54 -34.40 26.32 -10.80
C PRO A 54 -34.16 27.61 -11.60
N ASP A 55 -32.91 28.00 -11.91
CA ASP A 55 -32.61 29.34 -12.46
C ASP A 55 -31.69 29.32 -13.69
N SER A 56 -31.91 28.39 -14.63
CA SER A 56 -31.41 28.59 -16.00
C SER A 56 -32.49 28.18 -16.99
N SER A 57 -33.29 29.17 -17.39
CA SER A 57 -34.29 29.13 -18.44
C SER A 57 -33.67 29.01 -19.83
N GLU A 58 -32.86 27.99 -20.06
CA GLU A 58 -32.37 27.59 -21.39
C GLU A 58 -32.04 26.10 -21.35
N PHE A 59 -33.04 25.24 -21.55
CA PHE A 59 -32.91 24.06 -22.42
C PHE A 59 -34.29 23.45 -22.65
N GLY A 60 -34.63 23.31 -23.93
CA GLY A 60 -35.90 22.75 -24.39
C GLY A 60 -36.11 21.31 -23.96
N SER A 61 -37.38 20.93 -23.94
CA SER A 61 -37.86 19.57 -23.74
C SER A 61 -37.28 18.61 -24.78
N THR A 62 -36.35 17.76 -24.35
CA THR A 62 -36.26 16.39 -24.85
C THR A 62 -36.22 15.44 -23.68
N SER A 63 -37.03 14.38 -23.80
CA SER A 63 -36.96 13.19 -22.96
C SER A 63 -35.63 12.47 -23.23
N ASP A 64 -34.51 13.04 -22.77
CA ASP A 64 -33.20 12.41 -22.91
C ASP A 64 -33.03 11.36 -21.80
N SER A 65 -33.29 10.10 -22.14
CA SER A 65 -32.97 8.97 -21.28
C SER A 65 -31.46 8.94 -21.00
N VAL A 66 -31.08 8.64 -19.75
CA VAL A 66 -29.65 8.49 -19.35
C VAL A 66 -28.95 7.37 -20.13
N TYR A 67 -29.74 6.43 -20.65
CA TYR A 67 -29.31 5.32 -21.46
C TYR A 67 -29.88 5.43 -22.87
N GLU A 68 -29.08 5.06 -23.87
CA GLU A 68 -29.52 4.83 -25.25
C GLU A 68 -30.27 3.49 -25.37
N ASP A 69 -30.92 3.25 -26.50
CA ASP A 69 -31.70 2.03 -26.77
C ASP A 69 -30.87 0.73 -26.68
N ASP A 70 -29.54 0.84 -26.71
CA ASP A 70 -28.59 -0.27 -26.57
C ASP A 70 -28.08 -0.48 -25.13
N ASP A 71 -28.77 0.10 -24.13
CA ASP A 71 -28.44 0.03 -22.70
C ASP A 71 -27.07 0.64 -22.33
N LYS A 72 -26.43 1.40 -23.24
CA LYS A 72 -25.23 2.20 -22.96
C LYS A 72 -25.58 3.60 -22.49
N VAL A 73 -24.64 4.25 -21.82
CA VAL A 73 -24.82 5.61 -21.31
C VAL A 73 -24.77 6.62 -22.47
N ALA A 74 -25.79 7.47 -22.54
CA ALA A 74 -25.97 8.46 -23.60
C ALA A 74 -24.76 9.39 -23.76
N GLU A 75 -24.36 9.73 -24.99
CA GLU A 75 -23.11 10.45 -25.30
C GLU A 75 -22.95 11.81 -24.60
N ASN A 76 -24.04 12.49 -24.25
CA ASN A 76 -24.06 13.74 -23.50
C ASN A 76 -24.03 13.59 -21.96
N ALA A 77 -24.25 12.38 -21.43
CA ALA A 77 -24.32 12.15 -19.99
C ALA A 77 -22.97 12.37 -19.31
N ARG A 78 -23.01 13.10 -18.18
CA ARG A 78 -21.87 13.40 -17.31
C ARG A 78 -22.10 12.78 -15.93
N PRO A 79 -21.03 12.38 -15.23
CA PRO A 79 -21.18 11.91 -13.86
C PRO A 79 -21.71 13.03 -12.97
N TYR A 80 -22.45 12.69 -11.91
CA TYR A 80 -23.02 13.70 -11.00
C TYR A 80 -21.95 14.49 -10.21
N SER A 81 -20.70 14.00 -10.18
CA SER A 81 -19.55 14.68 -9.58
C SER A 81 -18.32 14.53 -10.47
N PRO A 82 -17.50 15.60 -10.64
CA PRO A 82 -16.21 15.50 -11.29
C PRO A 82 -15.15 14.78 -10.44
N ASP A 83 -15.35 14.70 -9.12
CA ASP A 83 -14.41 14.05 -8.19
C ASP A 83 -14.59 12.52 -8.21
N SER A 84 -13.58 11.81 -8.73
CA SER A 84 -13.57 10.36 -8.85
C SER A 84 -13.48 9.63 -7.50
N ASN A 85 -12.87 10.25 -6.48
CA ASN A 85 -12.87 9.70 -5.12
C ASN A 85 -14.26 9.77 -4.49
N LEU A 86 -14.98 10.88 -4.69
CA LEU A 86 -16.35 11.01 -4.22
C LEU A 86 -17.26 9.98 -4.89
N LEU A 87 -17.07 9.71 -6.18
CA LEU A 87 -17.79 8.65 -6.90
C LEU A 87 -17.53 7.27 -6.28
N LYS A 88 -16.27 6.92 -6.02
CA LYS A 88 -15.90 5.66 -5.35
C LYS A 88 -16.54 5.53 -3.97
N LYS A 89 -16.40 6.56 -3.12
CA LYS A 89 -16.92 6.54 -1.74
C LYS A 89 -18.44 6.43 -1.69
N ASN A 90 -19.12 7.09 -2.62
CA ASN A 90 -20.57 7.07 -2.68
C ASN A 90 -21.14 5.87 -3.46
N HIS A 91 -20.29 5.04 -4.05
CA HIS A 91 -20.74 3.88 -4.83
C HIS A 91 -21.59 2.96 -3.93
N PRO A 92 -22.79 2.53 -4.35
CA PRO A 92 -23.67 1.65 -3.55
C PRO A 92 -22.96 0.42 -2.97
N ILE A 93 -22.13 -0.26 -3.76
CA ILE A 93 -21.33 -1.41 -3.31
C ILE A 93 -20.29 -1.03 -2.24
N MET A 94 -19.62 0.12 -2.38
CA MET A 94 -18.70 0.61 -1.34
C MET A 94 -19.46 0.89 -0.03
N ILE A 95 -20.66 1.45 -0.11
CA ILE A 95 -21.51 1.67 1.06
C ILE A 95 -21.95 0.36 1.72
N MET A 96 -22.14 -0.73 0.96
CA MET A 96 -22.41 -2.06 1.53
C MET A 96 -21.24 -2.56 2.36
N VAL A 97 -20.01 -2.37 1.86
CA VAL A 97 -18.76 -2.68 2.59
C VAL A 97 -18.66 -1.85 3.86
N GLU A 98 -18.79 -0.52 3.76
CA GLU A 98 -18.73 0.39 4.92
C GLU A 98 -19.81 0.09 5.97
N SER A 99 -20.95 -0.47 5.55
CA SER A 99 -22.08 -0.81 6.42
C SER A 99 -22.06 -2.28 6.90
N ASN A 100 -20.99 -3.04 6.63
CA ASN A 100 -20.84 -4.46 6.95
C ASN A 100 -22.05 -5.33 6.54
N ARG A 101 -22.52 -5.17 5.29
CA ARG A 101 -23.67 -5.91 4.75
C ARG A 101 -23.20 -7.13 3.95
N GLU A 102 -22.90 -8.21 4.65
CA GLU A 102 -22.43 -9.47 4.04
C GLU A 102 -23.44 -10.07 3.06
N ASP A 103 -24.72 -10.17 3.47
CA ASP A 103 -25.78 -10.78 2.65
C ASP A 103 -25.99 -10.03 1.32
N LEU A 104 -25.98 -8.69 1.38
CA LEU A 104 -26.11 -7.86 0.18
C LEU A 104 -24.90 -7.96 -0.75
N LEU A 105 -23.69 -8.10 -0.21
CA LEU A 105 -22.47 -8.28 -1.02
C LEU A 105 -22.44 -9.66 -1.69
N GLY A 106 -23.00 -10.68 -1.04
CA GLY A 106 -23.17 -12.02 -1.59
C GLY A 106 -24.26 -12.14 -2.67
N HIS A 107 -25.10 -11.12 -2.84
CA HIS A 107 -26.23 -11.16 -3.76
C HIS A 107 -25.77 -11.33 -5.23
N PRO A 108 -26.42 -12.20 -6.04
CA PRO A 108 -26.04 -12.48 -7.44
C PRO A 108 -25.90 -11.24 -8.34
N LEU A 109 -26.70 -10.21 -8.09
CA LEU A 109 -26.63 -8.94 -8.80
C LEU A 109 -25.29 -8.20 -8.57
N VAL A 110 -24.80 -8.20 -7.32
CA VAL A 110 -23.56 -7.51 -6.94
C VAL A 110 -22.35 -8.29 -7.47
N THR A 111 -22.36 -9.61 -7.33
CA THR A 111 -21.29 -10.49 -7.83
C THR A 111 -21.20 -10.45 -9.35
N SER A 112 -22.33 -10.44 -10.08
CA SER A 112 -22.35 -10.28 -11.54
C SER A 112 -21.80 -8.91 -12.00
N LEU A 113 -22.11 -7.83 -11.26
CA LEU A 113 -21.58 -6.49 -11.58
C LEU A 113 -20.07 -6.41 -11.36
N LEU A 114 -19.58 -6.92 -10.23
CA LEU A 114 -18.15 -6.93 -9.90
C LEU A 114 -17.36 -7.78 -10.89
N THR A 115 -17.85 -8.98 -11.22
CA THR A 115 -17.20 -9.84 -12.22
C THR A 115 -17.17 -9.18 -13.59
N HIS A 116 -18.25 -8.50 -13.99
CA HIS A 116 -18.28 -7.72 -15.23
C HIS A 116 -17.25 -6.58 -15.22
N LYS A 117 -17.22 -5.72 -14.20
CA LYS A 117 -16.24 -4.62 -14.10
C LYS A 117 -14.80 -5.16 -14.14
N TRP A 118 -14.55 -6.26 -13.44
CA TRP A 118 -13.23 -6.91 -13.39
C TRP A 118 -12.82 -7.56 -14.71
N SER A 119 -13.72 -8.27 -15.39
CA SER A 119 -13.43 -8.92 -16.67
C SER A 119 -13.29 -7.94 -17.83
N SER A 120 -14.07 -6.85 -17.82
CA SER A 120 -14.13 -5.92 -18.96
C SER A 120 -12.90 -5.03 -19.07
N PHE A 121 -12.39 -4.52 -17.94
CA PHE A 121 -11.18 -3.67 -17.95
C PHE A 121 -10.33 -3.82 -16.68
N GLY A 122 -10.95 -4.14 -15.54
CA GLY A 122 -10.29 -4.10 -14.23
C GLY A 122 -9.03 -4.96 -14.18
N SER A 123 -9.16 -6.22 -14.57
CA SER A 123 -8.07 -7.20 -14.55
C SER A 123 -6.91 -6.79 -15.46
N LEU A 124 -7.19 -6.47 -16.73
CA LEU A 124 -6.17 -6.09 -17.71
C LEU A 124 -5.35 -4.88 -17.24
N ILE A 125 -6.03 -3.79 -16.84
CA ILE A 125 -5.36 -2.55 -16.42
C ILE A 125 -4.57 -2.78 -15.15
N TYR A 126 -5.14 -3.50 -14.19
CA TYR A 126 -4.47 -3.76 -12.92
C TYR A 126 -3.20 -4.59 -13.11
N TYR A 127 -3.27 -5.71 -13.84
CA TYR A 127 -2.09 -6.54 -14.11
C TYR A 127 -1.05 -5.81 -14.96
N LEU A 128 -1.47 -4.95 -15.89
CA LEU A 128 -0.54 -4.12 -16.66
C LEU A 128 0.19 -3.10 -15.77
N LEU A 129 -0.51 -2.43 -14.86
CA LEU A 129 0.11 -1.52 -13.88
C LEU A 129 1.07 -2.25 -12.96
N LEU A 130 0.67 -3.42 -12.45
CA LEU A 130 1.52 -4.26 -11.62
C LEU A 130 2.76 -4.73 -12.39
N PHE A 131 2.61 -5.09 -13.65
CA PHE A 131 3.72 -5.51 -14.52
C PHE A 131 4.71 -4.36 -14.77
N ILE A 132 4.22 -3.15 -15.06
CA ILE A 132 5.06 -1.95 -15.19
C ILE A 132 5.82 -1.68 -13.88
N PHE A 133 5.14 -1.80 -12.74
CA PHE A 133 5.76 -1.64 -11.44
C PHE A 133 6.81 -2.72 -11.14
N ALA A 134 6.54 -3.98 -11.49
CA ALA A 134 7.47 -5.09 -11.33
C ALA A 134 8.74 -4.91 -12.18
N ILE A 135 8.61 -4.39 -13.41
CA ILE A 135 9.75 -4.02 -14.25
C ILE A 135 10.57 -2.91 -13.57
N PHE A 136 9.91 -1.84 -13.11
CA PHE A 136 10.58 -0.77 -12.37
C PHE A 136 11.35 -1.30 -11.16
N LEU A 137 10.71 -2.17 -10.36
CA LEU A 137 11.32 -2.77 -9.18
C LEU A 137 12.52 -3.65 -9.53
N ALA A 138 12.41 -4.49 -10.57
CA ALA A 138 13.51 -5.35 -11.02
C ALA A 138 14.72 -4.55 -11.53
N PHE A 139 14.49 -3.45 -12.26
CA PHE A 139 15.59 -2.57 -12.67
C PHE A 139 16.19 -1.81 -11.48
N LEU A 140 15.38 -1.35 -10.53
CA LEU A 140 15.88 -0.67 -9.33
C LEU A 140 16.72 -1.60 -8.45
N THR A 141 16.27 -2.84 -8.24
CA THR A 141 17.02 -3.86 -7.49
C THR A 141 18.33 -4.20 -8.19
N GLY A 142 18.28 -4.49 -9.50
CA GLY A 142 19.48 -4.79 -10.30
C GLY A 142 20.46 -3.62 -10.32
N TYR A 143 19.96 -2.38 -10.41
CA TYR A 143 20.77 -1.17 -10.36
C TYR A 143 21.55 -1.05 -9.05
N ILE A 144 20.91 -1.28 -7.90
CA ILE A 144 21.56 -1.18 -6.58
C ILE A 144 22.57 -2.32 -6.37
N ILE A 145 22.28 -3.53 -6.85
CA ILE A 145 23.17 -4.68 -6.71
C ILE A 145 24.44 -4.51 -7.54
N GLU A 146 24.34 -3.99 -8.77
CA GLU A 146 25.49 -3.85 -9.68
C GLU A 146 26.24 -2.52 -9.55
N THR A 147 25.63 -1.48 -8.97
CA THR A 147 26.31 -0.19 -8.77
C THR A 147 27.27 -0.30 -7.58
N THR A 148 28.52 0.12 -7.79
CA THR A 148 29.52 0.11 -6.72
C THR A 148 29.17 1.16 -5.65
N PRO A 149 29.12 0.78 -4.37
CA PRO A 149 28.84 1.73 -3.30
C PRO A 149 30.00 2.75 -3.15
N PRO A 150 29.71 3.99 -2.72
CA PRO A 150 30.70 5.07 -2.67
C PRO A 150 31.91 4.78 -1.79
N TYR A 151 31.75 4.03 -0.70
CA TYR A 151 32.83 3.74 0.24
C TYR A 151 33.93 2.83 -0.34
N LEU A 152 33.70 2.18 -1.48
CA LEU A 152 34.71 1.38 -2.18
C LEU A 152 35.62 2.24 -3.07
N PHE A 153 35.27 3.50 -3.32
CA PHE A 153 36.11 4.42 -4.07
C PHE A 153 37.19 5.01 -3.16
N ASN A 154 38.41 5.13 -3.67
CA ASN A 154 39.47 5.83 -2.95
C ASN A 154 39.08 7.29 -2.72
N ALA A 155 39.46 7.87 -1.58
CA ALA A 155 39.12 9.25 -1.24
C ALA A 155 39.58 10.27 -2.30
N THR A 156 40.74 10.03 -2.93
CA THR A 156 41.24 10.87 -4.03
C THR A 156 40.38 10.78 -5.28
N ASP A 157 39.99 9.56 -5.68
CA ASP A 157 39.16 9.35 -6.86
C ASP A 157 37.74 9.91 -6.64
N ALA A 158 37.17 9.71 -5.44
CA ALA A 158 35.88 10.26 -5.05
C ALA A 158 35.88 11.80 -5.10
N ALA A 159 36.92 12.44 -4.55
CA ALA A 159 37.07 13.90 -4.59
C ALA A 159 37.25 14.44 -6.03
N SER A 160 38.02 13.75 -6.88
CA SER A 160 38.16 14.10 -8.30
C SER A 160 36.84 13.98 -9.06
N ILE A 161 36.03 12.96 -8.77
CA ILE A 161 34.70 12.79 -9.38
C ILE A 161 33.75 13.89 -8.90
N GLU A 162 33.76 14.22 -7.61
CA GLU A 162 32.96 15.30 -7.02
C GLU A 162 33.29 16.67 -7.63
N ASN A 163 34.57 16.94 -7.88
CA ASN A 163 35.05 18.16 -8.52
C ASN A 163 34.98 18.14 -10.07
N ASN A 164 34.42 17.08 -10.67
CA ASN A 164 34.26 16.90 -12.11
C ASN A 164 35.59 16.88 -12.91
N THR A 165 36.69 16.39 -12.32
CA THR A 165 38.02 16.31 -12.95
C THR A 165 38.41 14.86 -13.29
N CYS A 166 37.73 14.29 -14.29
CA CYS A 166 37.83 12.86 -14.63
C CYS A 166 39.15 12.38 -15.20
N ASP A 167 39.97 13.28 -15.76
CA ASP A 167 41.25 12.91 -16.35
C ASP A 167 42.30 12.51 -15.29
N SER A 168 42.01 12.82 -14.02
CA SER A 168 42.89 12.56 -12.87
C SER A 168 42.61 11.24 -12.14
N LEU A 169 41.71 10.39 -12.65
CA LEU A 169 41.38 9.12 -12.00
C LEU A 169 42.56 8.14 -12.01
N SER A 170 42.77 7.47 -10.87
CA SER A 170 43.84 6.48 -10.70
C SER A 170 43.73 5.29 -11.66
N LYS A 171 42.49 4.91 -12.03
CA LYS A 171 42.17 3.88 -13.02
C LYS A 171 40.92 4.29 -13.80
N PRO A 172 40.79 3.89 -15.08
CA PRO A 172 39.55 4.09 -15.82
C PRO A 172 38.43 3.25 -15.21
N ILE A 173 37.53 3.91 -14.47
CA ILE A 173 36.34 3.28 -13.89
C ILE A 173 35.21 3.43 -14.91
N THR A 174 34.70 2.32 -15.40
CA THR A 174 33.53 2.31 -16.29
C THR A 174 32.37 1.62 -15.61
N GLN A 175 31.18 2.20 -15.81
CA GLN A 175 29.94 1.63 -15.28
C GLN A 175 29.59 0.32 -16.01
N ALA A 176 29.10 -0.67 -15.27
CA ALA A 176 28.52 -1.89 -15.83
C ALA A 176 27.34 -1.58 -16.77
N VAL A 177 27.08 -2.49 -17.72
CA VAL A 177 26.07 -2.29 -18.77
C VAL A 177 24.66 -2.15 -18.20
N LEU A 178 24.30 -2.96 -17.18
CA LEU A 178 22.95 -2.95 -16.61
C LEU A 178 22.65 -1.64 -15.87
N PRO A 179 23.49 -1.08 -14.97
CA PRO A 179 23.23 0.24 -14.40
C PRO A 179 23.20 1.37 -15.44
N LYS A 180 24.03 1.27 -16.49
CA LYS A 180 24.11 2.27 -17.56
C LYS A 180 22.86 2.35 -18.42
N ILE A 181 22.21 1.22 -18.71
CA ILE A 181 20.93 1.16 -19.45
C ILE A 181 19.76 1.33 -18.48
N GLY A 182 19.83 0.61 -17.35
CA GLY A 182 18.82 0.57 -16.30
C GLY A 182 18.48 1.96 -15.76
N LYS A 183 19.46 2.87 -15.65
CA LYS A 183 19.17 4.26 -15.23
C LYS A 183 18.12 4.95 -16.10
N TRP A 184 18.21 4.80 -17.42
CA TRP A 184 17.28 5.44 -18.35
C TRP A 184 15.89 4.82 -18.26
N ILE A 185 15.84 3.50 -18.08
CA ILE A 185 14.58 2.76 -17.88
C ILE A 185 13.92 3.20 -16.56
N ILE A 186 14.67 3.25 -15.46
CA ILE A 186 14.16 3.69 -14.15
C ILE A 186 13.65 5.13 -14.24
N MET A 187 14.41 6.04 -14.86
CA MET A 187 13.98 7.43 -15.03
C MET A 187 12.71 7.55 -15.86
N ALA A 188 12.59 6.81 -16.98
CA ALA A 188 11.41 6.84 -17.82
C ALA A 188 10.17 6.28 -17.08
N LEU A 189 10.31 5.16 -16.38
CA LEU A 189 9.22 4.54 -15.62
C LEU A 189 8.82 5.38 -14.40
N ALA A 190 9.79 5.96 -13.68
CA ALA A 190 9.51 6.86 -12.56
C ALA A 190 8.80 8.12 -13.04
N ALA A 191 9.25 8.75 -14.13
CA ALA A 191 8.60 9.92 -14.72
C ALA A 191 7.17 9.62 -15.19
N PHE A 192 6.94 8.46 -15.83
CA PHE A 192 5.62 8.02 -16.24
C PHE A 192 4.68 7.83 -15.03
N ASN A 193 5.15 7.19 -13.96
CA ASN A 193 4.34 6.99 -12.76
C ASN A 193 4.09 8.31 -12.00
N LEU A 194 5.07 9.21 -11.92
CA LEU A 194 4.87 10.55 -11.35
C LEU A 194 3.85 11.36 -12.15
N LEU A 195 3.87 11.27 -13.48
CA LEU A 195 2.84 11.89 -14.32
C LEU A 195 1.45 11.29 -14.06
N LYS A 196 1.36 9.95 -13.92
CA LYS A 196 0.12 9.27 -13.51
C LYS A 196 -0.40 9.83 -12.18
N GLU A 197 0.46 9.99 -11.19
CA GLU A 197 0.07 10.54 -9.88
C GLU A 197 -0.37 12.01 -9.96
N LEU A 198 0.29 12.84 -10.78
CA LEU A 198 -0.13 14.22 -11.02
C LEU A 198 -1.53 14.30 -11.64
N LEU A 199 -1.84 13.42 -12.60
CA LEU A 199 -3.18 13.33 -13.18
C LEU A 199 -4.22 12.88 -12.14
N GLN A 200 -3.85 11.97 -11.24
CA GLN A 200 -4.74 11.57 -10.13
C GLN A 200 -5.00 12.73 -9.18
N ILE A 201 -3.98 13.51 -8.79
CA ILE A 201 -4.16 14.71 -7.95
C ILE A 201 -5.11 15.70 -8.64
N TYR A 202 -4.99 15.91 -9.95
CA TYR A 202 -5.89 16.81 -10.68
C TYR A 202 -7.35 16.35 -10.62
N GLN A 203 -7.61 15.04 -10.72
CA GLN A 203 -8.97 14.48 -10.67
C GLN A 203 -9.55 14.41 -9.25
N ALA A 204 -8.71 14.06 -8.26
CA ALA A 204 -9.12 13.74 -6.89
C ALA A 204 -8.90 14.88 -5.87
N LYS A 205 -8.21 15.96 -6.27
CA LYS A 205 -7.92 17.15 -5.45
C LYS A 205 -7.36 16.79 -4.06
N LEU A 206 -7.88 17.40 -3.00
CA LEU A 206 -7.42 17.19 -1.61
C LEU A 206 -7.77 15.80 -1.07
N SER A 207 -8.74 15.09 -1.66
CA SER A 207 -9.09 13.73 -1.25
C SER A 207 -8.05 12.69 -1.69
N TYR A 208 -7.03 13.10 -2.46
CA TYR A 208 -5.96 12.22 -2.93
C TYR A 208 -4.94 11.83 -1.86
N PHE A 209 -4.69 12.67 -0.85
CA PHE A 209 -3.61 12.44 0.12
C PHE A 209 -3.91 11.27 1.07
N GLY A 210 -3.60 10.04 0.64
CA GLY A 210 -3.59 8.83 1.45
C GLY A 210 -2.17 8.28 1.66
N TRP A 211 -2.00 7.43 2.67
CA TRP A 211 -0.69 6.86 3.03
C TRP A 211 -0.03 6.08 1.89
N THR A 212 -0.78 5.31 1.12
CA THR A 212 -0.28 4.57 -0.05
C THR A 212 0.25 5.49 -1.13
N ASN A 213 -0.48 6.58 -1.40
CA ASN A 213 -0.12 7.55 -2.44
C ASN A 213 1.13 8.32 -2.05
N ILE A 214 1.26 8.71 -0.76
CA ILE A 214 2.47 9.34 -0.24
C ILE A 214 3.68 8.40 -0.38
N MET A 215 3.51 7.12 -0.04
CA MET A 215 4.56 6.11 -0.20
C MET A 215 5.00 5.94 -1.66
N GLU A 216 4.05 5.93 -2.60
CA GLU A 216 4.34 5.90 -4.05
C GLU A 216 5.17 7.12 -4.48
N TRP A 217 4.74 8.33 -4.09
CA TRP A 217 5.47 9.57 -4.38
C TRP A 217 6.90 9.54 -3.85
N ILE A 218 7.07 9.20 -2.56
CA ILE A 218 8.40 9.14 -1.95
C ILE A 218 9.25 8.13 -2.72
N THR A 219 8.73 6.94 -3.01
CA THR A 219 9.44 5.88 -3.74
C THR A 219 9.96 6.37 -5.09
N TYR A 220 9.12 6.99 -5.92
CA TYR A 220 9.52 7.42 -7.26
C TYR A 220 10.45 8.64 -7.23
N VAL A 221 10.24 9.58 -6.30
CA VAL A 221 11.13 10.75 -6.13
C VAL A 221 12.50 10.31 -5.63
N THR A 222 12.57 9.42 -4.62
CA THR A 222 13.85 8.92 -4.11
C THR A 222 14.59 8.05 -5.14
N ALA A 223 13.87 7.26 -5.95
CA ALA A 223 14.47 6.49 -7.03
C ALA A 223 15.07 7.39 -8.11
N LEU A 224 14.40 8.50 -8.42
CA LEU A 224 14.90 9.49 -9.38
C LEU A 224 16.14 10.23 -8.84
N LEU A 225 16.14 10.64 -7.57
CA LEU A 225 17.30 11.25 -6.92
C LEU A 225 18.52 10.34 -6.85
N LEU A 226 18.31 9.03 -6.65
CA LEU A 226 19.38 8.03 -6.69
C LEU A 226 20.04 7.99 -8.08
N VAL A 227 19.25 8.01 -9.14
CA VAL A 227 19.70 7.64 -10.50
C VAL A 227 20.19 8.83 -11.32
N ILE A 228 19.73 10.06 -11.03
CA ILE A 228 20.19 11.28 -11.71
C ILE A 228 21.69 11.49 -11.56
N ASP A 229 22.36 11.79 -12.67
CA ASP A 229 23.76 12.21 -12.69
C ASP A 229 23.83 13.74 -12.57
N PHE A 230 24.60 14.26 -11.62
CA PHE A 230 24.78 15.69 -11.37
C PHE A 230 25.96 16.29 -12.15
N ASN A 231 26.93 15.46 -12.56
CA ASN A 231 28.09 15.90 -13.32
C ASN A 231 28.50 14.86 -14.38
N ASP A 232 29.36 15.26 -15.32
CA ASP A 232 29.81 14.39 -16.42
C ASP A 232 30.63 13.20 -15.91
N CYS A 233 31.42 13.43 -14.85
CA CYS A 233 32.19 12.38 -14.23
C CYS A 233 31.35 11.27 -13.63
N GLN A 234 30.25 11.61 -12.99
CA GLN A 234 29.27 10.69 -12.44
C GLN A 234 28.65 9.84 -13.55
N LYS A 235 28.35 10.46 -14.69
CA LYS A 235 27.78 9.78 -15.85
C LYS A 235 28.73 8.74 -16.46
N ILE A 236 30.04 8.97 -16.40
CA ILE A 236 31.07 8.06 -16.93
C ILE A 236 31.37 6.92 -15.95
N THR A 237 31.63 7.29 -14.69
CA THR A 237 32.13 6.37 -13.65
C THR A 237 31.02 5.56 -12.98
N GLY A 238 29.79 6.08 -12.97
CA GLY A 238 28.67 5.49 -12.23
C GLY A 238 28.72 5.74 -10.72
N TYR A 239 29.62 6.62 -10.25
CA TYR A 239 29.72 6.99 -8.84
C TYR A 239 28.41 7.59 -8.31
N ARG A 240 28.13 7.43 -7.01
CA ARG A 240 26.95 8.00 -6.37
C ARG A 240 27.38 8.66 -5.09
N TYR A 241 26.94 9.90 -4.86
CA TYR A 241 27.29 10.60 -3.62
C TYR A 241 26.77 9.83 -2.40
N ASN A 242 27.41 10.01 -1.25
CA ASN A 242 26.99 9.36 -0.01
C ASN A 242 25.50 9.59 0.31
N TRP A 243 25.02 10.82 0.11
CA TRP A 243 23.60 11.15 0.31
C TRP A 243 22.70 10.45 -0.72
N GLN A 244 23.12 10.31 -2.00
CA GLN A 244 22.36 9.59 -3.02
C GLN A 244 22.25 8.12 -2.65
N TRP A 245 23.33 7.52 -2.15
CA TRP A 245 23.34 6.13 -1.71
C TRP A 245 22.41 5.90 -0.51
N SER A 246 22.41 6.79 0.48
CA SER A 246 21.46 6.74 1.60
C SER A 246 20.00 6.86 1.14
N VAL A 247 19.71 7.78 0.22
CA VAL A 247 18.37 7.93 -0.39
C VAL A 247 17.99 6.68 -1.18
N GLY A 248 18.94 6.06 -1.87
CA GLY A 248 18.74 4.80 -2.59
C GLY A 248 18.34 3.64 -1.68
N ALA A 249 18.97 3.53 -0.50
CA ALA A 249 18.61 2.54 0.51
C ALA A 249 17.16 2.70 1.01
N ILE A 250 16.72 3.94 1.23
CA ILE A 250 15.32 4.24 1.56
C ILE A 250 14.42 3.88 0.37
N SER A 251 14.80 4.27 -0.84
CA SER A 251 14.02 4.05 -2.05
C SER A 251 13.74 2.57 -2.31
N ILE A 252 14.73 1.70 -2.13
CA ILE A 252 14.56 0.27 -2.36
C ILE A 252 13.64 -0.36 -1.32
N PHE A 253 13.81 0.03 -0.05
CA PHE A 253 12.94 -0.43 1.02
C PHE A 253 11.48 -0.03 0.77
N LEU A 254 11.23 1.25 0.45
CA LEU A 254 9.89 1.74 0.16
C LEU A 254 9.30 1.10 -1.11
N ALA A 255 10.10 0.82 -2.13
CA ALA A 255 9.64 0.15 -3.34
C ALA A 255 9.13 -1.27 -3.05
N TRP A 256 9.83 -2.05 -2.23
CA TRP A 256 9.36 -3.37 -1.79
C TRP A 256 8.15 -3.28 -0.87
N MET A 257 8.09 -2.28 0.02
CA MET A 257 6.88 -2.03 0.82
C MET A 257 5.67 -1.65 -0.04
N ASN A 258 5.90 -0.91 -1.13
CA ASN A 258 4.85 -0.57 -2.08
C ASN A 258 4.36 -1.81 -2.86
N LEU A 259 5.24 -2.77 -3.16
CA LEU A 259 4.83 -4.07 -3.70
C LEU A 259 3.85 -4.79 -2.76
N VAL A 260 4.10 -4.77 -1.44
CA VAL A 260 3.17 -5.34 -0.45
C VAL A 260 1.81 -4.65 -0.51
N ALA A 261 1.76 -3.33 -0.72
CA ALA A 261 0.51 -2.59 -0.90
C ALA A 261 -0.25 -3.00 -2.17
N PHE A 262 0.45 -3.29 -3.28
CA PHE A 262 -0.19 -3.91 -4.46
C PHE A 262 -0.72 -5.31 -4.15
N ILE A 263 0.06 -6.14 -3.44
CA ILE A 263 -0.35 -7.50 -3.09
C ILE A 263 -1.58 -7.50 -2.16
N GLN A 264 -1.72 -6.47 -1.31
CA GLN A 264 -2.86 -6.28 -0.40
C GLN A 264 -4.23 -6.32 -1.10
N LYS A 265 -4.30 -5.89 -2.37
CA LYS A 265 -5.56 -5.83 -3.12
C LYS A 265 -5.99 -7.19 -3.67
N PHE A 266 -5.08 -8.17 -3.71
CA PHE A 266 -5.41 -9.52 -4.17
C PHE A 266 -6.15 -10.31 -3.08
N PRO A 267 -7.34 -10.88 -3.35
CA PRO A 267 -8.11 -11.57 -2.31
C PRO A 267 -7.41 -12.78 -1.67
N ALA A 268 -6.49 -13.45 -2.40
CA ALA A 268 -5.78 -14.63 -1.91
C ALA A 268 -4.69 -14.28 -0.88
N PHE A 269 -3.88 -13.25 -1.16
CA PHE A 269 -2.75 -12.85 -0.31
C PHE A 269 -3.07 -11.65 0.58
N GLY A 270 -3.97 -10.79 0.13
CA GLY A 270 -4.30 -9.52 0.76
C GLY A 270 -4.89 -9.65 2.15
N ILE A 271 -5.58 -10.76 2.44
CA ILE A 271 -6.08 -11.04 3.79
C ILE A 271 -4.93 -11.10 4.81
N TYR A 272 -3.79 -11.69 4.45
CA TYR A 272 -2.63 -11.77 5.34
C TYR A 272 -1.99 -10.41 5.56
N VAL A 273 -1.93 -9.59 4.50
CA VAL A 273 -1.41 -8.22 4.61
C VAL A 273 -2.33 -7.38 5.51
N VAL A 274 -3.65 -7.47 5.34
CA VAL A 274 -4.63 -6.77 6.20
C VAL A 274 -4.52 -7.23 7.65
N MET A 275 -4.44 -8.54 7.90
CA MET A 275 -4.21 -9.07 9.25
C MET A 275 -2.93 -8.49 9.87
N PHE A 276 -1.82 -8.49 9.13
CA PHE A 276 -0.56 -7.92 9.60
C PHE A 276 -0.67 -6.43 9.91
N THR A 277 -1.31 -5.63 9.05
CA THR A 277 -1.48 -4.19 9.29
C THR A 277 -2.38 -3.89 10.48
N ASP A 278 -3.41 -4.70 10.71
CA ASP A 278 -4.30 -4.56 11.87
C ASP A 278 -3.53 -4.87 13.16
N VAL A 279 -2.81 -6.01 13.20
CA VAL A 279 -1.93 -6.37 14.33
C VAL A 279 -0.87 -5.30 14.58
N LEU A 280 -0.25 -4.75 13.53
CA LEU A 280 0.75 -3.69 13.65
C LEU A 280 0.16 -2.40 14.22
N LYS A 281 -1.08 -2.06 13.86
CA LYS A 281 -1.79 -0.90 14.40
C LYS A 281 -2.10 -1.09 15.88
N THR A 282 -2.61 -2.26 16.26
CA THR A 282 -2.86 -2.60 17.66
C THR A 282 -1.56 -2.58 18.45
N PHE A 283 -0.51 -3.23 17.94
CA PHE A 283 0.83 -3.21 18.49
C PHE A 283 1.32 -1.77 18.71
N ALA A 284 1.23 -0.89 17.71
CA ALA A 284 1.68 0.49 17.82
C ALA A 284 0.91 1.28 18.90
N GLN A 285 -0.39 1.04 19.04
CA GLN A 285 -1.21 1.63 20.10
C GLN A 285 -0.74 1.20 21.50
N PHE A 286 -0.49 -0.10 21.69
CA PHE A 286 0.02 -0.63 22.97
C PHE A 286 1.50 -0.33 23.21
N PHE A 287 2.30 -0.20 22.15
CA PHE A 287 3.75 0.07 22.20
C PHE A 287 4.07 1.36 22.94
N THR A 288 3.16 2.33 22.94
CA THR A 288 3.36 3.59 23.69
C THR A 288 3.54 3.33 25.19
N VAL A 289 2.85 2.34 25.76
CA VAL A 289 3.02 1.96 27.18
C VAL A 289 4.36 1.25 27.38
N PHE A 290 4.72 0.33 26.48
CA PHE A 290 6.00 -0.39 26.56
C PHE A 290 7.20 0.52 26.38
N PHE A 291 7.07 1.55 25.53
CA PHE A 291 8.11 2.54 25.29
C PHE A 291 8.53 3.27 26.57
N LEU A 292 7.59 3.55 27.49
CA LEU A 292 7.93 4.15 28.80
C LEU A 292 8.83 3.23 29.62
N PHE A 293 8.55 1.93 29.64
CA PHE A 293 9.41 0.97 30.31
C PHE A 293 10.77 0.85 29.61
N ILE A 294 10.81 0.83 28.28
CA ILE A 294 12.08 0.78 27.52
C ILE A 294 12.97 1.97 27.89
N VAL A 295 12.41 3.18 27.94
CA VAL A 295 13.17 4.38 28.33
C VAL A 295 13.67 4.28 29.78
N ALA A 296 12.84 3.82 30.72
CA ALA A 296 13.23 3.69 32.11
C ALA A 296 14.39 2.69 32.30
N PHE A 297 14.31 1.51 31.69
CA PHE A 297 15.39 0.52 31.75
C PHE A 297 16.61 0.97 30.97
N ALA A 298 16.46 1.58 29.80
CA ALA A 298 17.59 2.07 29.01
C ALA A 298 18.37 3.16 29.72
N LEU A 299 17.71 4.09 30.41
CA LEU A 299 18.40 5.10 31.22
C LEU A 299 19.10 4.46 32.43
N SER A 300 18.45 3.48 33.07
CA SER A 300 19.05 2.75 34.18
C SER A 300 20.30 1.96 33.74
N PHE A 301 20.21 1.22 32.63
CA PHE A 301 21.35 0.50 32.04
C PHE A 301 22.43 1.43 31.52
N PHE A 302 22.06 2.59 30.95
CA PHE A 302 23.03 3.62 30.58
C PHE A 302 23.87 4.05 31.79
N THR A 303 23.24 4.27 32.96
CA THR A 303 23.99 4.67 34.18
C THR A 303 24.86 3.55 34.76
N VAL A 304 24.37 2.30 34.73
CA VAL A 304 25.07 1.15 35.34
C VAL A 304 26.18 0.60 34.43
N PHE A 305 25.96 0.59 33.12
CA PHE A 305 26.82 -0.03 32.12
C PHE A 305 27.49 0.99 31.18
N GLN A 306 27.53 2.29 31.53
CA GLN A 306 28.08 3.36 30.67
C GLN A 306 29.48 3.09 30.12
N ASN A 307 30.24 2.27 30.85
CA ASN A 307 31.60 1.86 30.55
C ASN A 307 31.69 0.91 29.34
N GLN A 308 30.58 0.27 28.94
CA GLN A 308 30.50 -0.64 27.80
C GLN A 308 30.08 0.11 26.54
N THR A 309 30.63 -0.30 25.39
CA THR A 309 30.32 0.32 24.08
C THR A 309 28.83 0.30 23.74
N ALA A 310 28.12 -0.78 24.12
CA ALA A 310 26.69 -0.95 23.89
C ALA A 310 25.80 0.05 24.66
N PHE A 311 26.29 0.61 25.77
CA PHE A 311 25.53 1.52 26.64
C PHE A 311 26.21 2.90 26.78
N LYS A 312 27.21 3.20 25.94
CA LYS A 312 28.01 4.43 26.04
C LYS A 312 27.23 5.70 25.77
N THR A 313 26.19 5.64 24.94
CA THR A 313 25.29 6.78 24.68
C THR A 313 23.85 6.38 24.96
N VAL A 314 23.00 7.36 25.27
CA VAL A 314 21.56 7.14 25.51
C VAL A 314 20.90 6.45 24.31
N GLY A 315 21.25 6.85 23.08
CA GLY A 315 20.72 6.23 21.86
C GLY A 315 21.12 4.77 21.72
N HIS A 316 22.38 4.43 21.96
CA HIS A 316 22.85 3.03 21.94
C HIS A 316 22.18 2.21 23.04
N SER A 317 22.04 2.76 24.25
CA SER A 317 21.35 2.09 25.35
C SER A 317 19.88 1.80 25.04
N LEU A 318 19.16 2.74 24.40
CA LEU A 318 17.78 2.54 23.96
C LEU A 318 17.67 1.40 22.95
N ILE A 319 18.53 1.39 21.93
CA ILE A 319 18.55 0.32 20.92
C ILE A 319 18.91 -1.01 21.57
N LYS A 320 19.95 -1.06 22.41
CA LYS A 320 20.36 -2.30 23.09
C LYS A 320 19.25 -2.84 23.98
N THR A 321 18.58 -1.98 24.75
CA THR A 321 17.44 -2.36 25.60
C THR A 321 16.25 -2.86 24.77
N ALA A 322 15.97 -2.23 23.62
CA ALA A 322 14.92 -2.69 22.70
C ALA A 322 15.26 -4.05 22.05
N VAL A 323 16.53 -4.29 21.71
CA VAL A 323 17.00 -5.60 21.22
C VAL A 323 16.88 -6.65 22.32
N MET A 324 17.26 -6.34 23.56
CA MET A 324 17.10 -7.22 24.71
C MET A 324 15.63 -7.59 25.00
N MET A 325 14.68 -6.68 24.69
CA MET A 325 13.24 -6.94 24.84
C MET A 325 12.76 -8.07 23.92
N ILE A 326 13.30 -8.19 22.70
CA ILE A 326 12.94 -9.23 21.73
C ILE A 326 13.37 -10.63 22.22
N GLY A 327 14.29 -10.70 23.19
CA GLY A 327 14.79 -11.93 23.80
C GLY A 327 16.28 -12.17 23.57
N GLU A 328 16.97 -11.28 22.84
CA GLU A 328 18.42 -11.32 22.65
C GLU A 328 19.15 -10.83 23.91
N ILE A 329 19.32 -11.75 24.86
CA ILE A 329 19.95 -11.49 26.15
C ILE A 329 21.40 -11.96 26.11
N GLU A 330 22.32 -11.06 25.76
CA GLU A 330 23.77 -11.30 25.79
C GLU A 330 24.32 -11.17 27.21
N PHE A 331 23.92 -12.05 28.12
CA PHE A 331 24.34 -12.01 29.53
C PHE A 331 25.86 -12.05 29.68
N ASP A 332 26.53 -12.93 28.95
CA ASP A 332 27.98 -13.13 29.05
C ASP A 332 28.76 -11.88 28.62
N GLY A 333 28.32 -11.21 27.54
CA GLY A 333 28.93 -9.96 27.08
C GLY A 333 28.72 -8.77 28.00
N ILE A 334 27.67 -8.79 28.84
CA ILE A 334 27.36 -7.69 29.76
C ILE A 334 27.97 -7.91 31.15
N PHE A 335 27.87 -9.12 31.70
CA PHE A 335 28.23 -9.41 33.10
C PHE A 335 29.58 -10.13 33.25
N ASN A 336 30.01 -10.87 32.24
CA ASN A 336 31.26 -11.64 32.26
C ASN A 336 32.34 -11.06 31.33
N SER A 337 32.18 -9.81 30.85
CA SER A 337 33.16 -9.10 30.01
C SER A 337 34.58 -9.16 30.59
N ARG A 338 34.70 -9.08 31.92
CA ARG A 338 35.98 -9.18 32.66
C ARG A 338 36.74 -10.51 32.44
N PHE A 339 36.06 -11.58 32.02
CA PHE A 339 36.65 -12.89 31.75
C PHE A 339 36.85 -13.17 30.26
N THR A 340 36.32 -12.31 29.37
CA THR A 340 36.28 -12.52 27.93
C THR A 340 37.04 -11.45 27.12
N SER A 341 37.25 -10.25 27.67
CA SER A 341 38.08 -9.18 27.08
C SER A 341 39.30 -8.83 27.94
N ASP A 342 40.46 -8.58 27.31
CA ASP A 342 41.71 -8.15 27.97
C ASP A 342 41.62 -6.73 28.57
N ASP A 343 40.55 -6.00 28.27
CA ASP A 343 40.29 -4.65 28.76
C ASP A 343 39.54 -4.69 30.10
N VAL A 344 40.30 -4.54 31.19
CA VAL A 344 39.80 -4.39 32.58
C VAL A 344 38.81 -3.21 32.72
N SER A 345 38.85 -2.29 31.77
CA SER A 345 37.98 -1.13 31.59
C SER A 345 36.58 -1.47 31.07
N GLU A 346 36.15 -2.73 30.95
CA GLU A 346 34.74 -3.09 30.65
C GLU A 346 34.02 -3.82 31.79
N ALA A 347 34.67 -3.95 32.95
CA ALA A 347 34.10 -4.62 34.11
C ALA A 347 32.89 -3.86 34.69
N VAL A 348 31.89 -4.61 35.16
CA VAL A 348 30.72 -4.07 35.85
C VAL A 348 31.15 -3.48 37.21
N TYR A 349 30.85 -2.20 37.44
CA TYR A 349 31.21 -1.50 38.68
C TYR A 349 30.20 -1.72 39.82
N MET A 350 28.91 -1.84 39.50
CA MET A 350 27.81 -1.97 40.48
C MET A 350 27.15 -3.35 40.41
N ASN A 351 27.89 -4.40 40.79
CA ASN A 351 27.44 -5.79 40.63
C ASN A 351 26.05 -6.07 41.22
N GLU A 352 25.80 -5.71 42.48
CA GLU A 352 24.52 -6.05 43.15
C GLU A 352 23.30 -5.38 42.48
N VAL A 353 23.37 -4.07 42.24
CA VAL A 353 22.28 -3.31 41.61
C VAL A 353 22.06 -3.77 40.17
N SER A 354 23.14 -4.09 39.45
CA SER A 354 23.07 -4.56 38.06
C SER A 354 22.32 -5.90 37.93
N TYR A 355 22.59 -6.87 38.80
CA TYR A 355 21.89 -8.15 38.80
C TYR A 355 20.41 -8.00 39.19
N ILE A 356 20.10 -7.19 40.20
CA ILE A 356 18.71 -6.95 40.61
C ILE A 356 17.91 -6.28 39.49
N LEU A 357 18.45 -5.21 38.91
CA LEU A 357 17.83 -4.48 37.80
C LEU A 357 17.60 -5.41 36.60
N PHE A 358 18.57 -6.30 36.32
CA PHE A 358 18.48 -7.27 35.24
C PHE A 358 17.42 -8.35 35.48
N VAL A 359 17.31 -8.88 36.70
CA VAL A 359 16.23 -9.85 37.04
C VAL A 359 14.86 -9.20 36.89
N ILE A 360 14.69 -7.96 37.37
CA ILE A 360 13.44 -7.20 37.20
C ILE A 360 13.15 -6.99 35.71
N PHE A 361 14.16 -6.64 34.91
CA PHE A 361 14.04 -6.51 33.47
C PHE A 361 13.56 -7.80 32.81
N LEU A 362 14.14 -8.96 33.14
CA LEU A 362 13.74 -10.25 32.58
C LEU A 362 12.27 -10.58 32.87
N ILE A 363 11.82 -10.34 34.11
CA ILE A 363 10.42 -10.60 34.49
C ILE A 363 9.50 -9.66 33.71
N VAL A 364 9.77 -8.36 33.72
CA VAL A 364 8.86 -7.37 33.14
C VAL A 364 8.88 -7.40 31.61
N MET A 365 10.06 -7.31 30.99
CA MET A 365 10.18 -7.17 29.54
C MET A 365 10.07 -8.52 28.83
N THR A 366 10.86 -9.50 29.25
CA THR A 366 10.96 -10.78 28.53
C THR A 366 9.80 -11.71 28.84
N ILE A 367 9.29 -11.74 30.08
CA ILE A 367 8.19 -12.64 30.44
C ILE A 367 6.83 -11.94 30.31
N LEU A 368 6.61 -10.82 31.01
CA LEU A 368 5.28 -10.21 31.03
C LEU A 368 4.92 -9.55 29.69
N ILE A 369 5.77 -8.67 29.18
CA ILE A 369 5.45 -7.89 27.98
C ILE A 369 5.44 -8.77 26.72
N MET A 370 6.42 -9.67 26.52
CA MET A 370 6.41 -10.55 25.35
C MET A 370 5.17 -11.47 25.31
N ASN A 371 4.78 -12.06 26.44
CA ASN A 371 3.57 -12.90 26.47
C ASN A 371 2.29 -12.10 26.25
N LEU A 372 2.22 -10.86 26.74
CA LEU A 372 1.09 -9.96 26.48
C LEU A 372 1.00 -9.59 24.99
N LEU A 373 2.14 -9.27 24.36
CA LEU A 373 2.22 -8.94 22.94
C LEU A 373 1.75 -10.10 22.05
N VAL A 374 2.20 -11.32 22.36
CA VAL A 374 1.75 -12.53 21.66
C VAL A 374 0.24 -12.76 21.87
N GLY A 375 -0.25 -12.58 23.10
CA GLY A 375 -1.68 -12.71 23.41
C GLY A 375 -2.56 -11.76 22.59
N LEU A 376 -2.20 -10.47 22.55
CA LEU A 376 -2.93 -9.47 21.76
C LEU A 376 -2.91 -9.78 20.26
N ALA A 377 -1.75 -10.18 19.74
CA ALA A 377 -1.63 -10.53 18.31
C ALA A 377 -2.51 -11.73 17.94
N VAL A 378 -2.58 -12.74 18.81
CA VAL A 378 -3.42 -13.94 18.58
C VAL A 378 -4.91 -13.58 18.57
N ASP A 379 -5.35 -12.71 19.48
CA ASP A 379 -6.76 -12.30 19.55
C ASP A 379 -7.16 -11.42 18.35
N ASP A 380 -6.29 -10.52 17.91
CA ASP A 380 -6.49 -9.72 16.70
C ASP A 380 -6.60 -10.58 15.44
N ILE A 381 -5.72 -11.58 15.29
CA ILE A 381 -5.75 -12.50 14.14
C ILE A 381 -7.09 -13.26 14.10
N LYS A 382 -7.58 -13.74 15.24
CA LYS A 382 -8.89 -14.40 15.32
C LYS A 382 -10.02 -13.46 14.91
N ALA A 383 -10.04 -12.23 15.42
CA ALA A 383 -11.07 -11.25 15.09
C ALA A 383 -11.13 -10.93 13.58
N VAL A 384 -9.97 -10.81 12.92
CA VAL A 384 -9.93 -10.60 11.47
C VAL A 384 -10.35 -11.86 10.69
N GLN A 385 -10.02 -13.05 11.20
CA GLN A 385 -10.40 -14.31 10.57
C GLN A 385 -11.91 -14.55 10.59
N GLU A 386 -12.61 -14.15 11.65
CA GLU A 386 -14.08 -14.20 11.73
C GLU A 386 -14.75 -13.36 10.65
N GLN A 387 -14.14 -12.24 10.24
CA GLN A 387 -14.64 -11.34 9.20
C GLN A 387 -13.99 -11.57 7.83
N ALA A 388 -13.29 -12.69 7.64
CA ALA A 388 -12.47 -12.94 6.45
C ALA A 388 -13.27 -12.89 5.14
N ILE A 389 -14.51 -13.39 5.15
CA ILE A 389 -15.38 -13.43 3.97
C ILE A 389 -15.75 -12.00 3.54
N LEU A 390 -16.25 -11.19 4.48
CA LEU A 390 -16.56 -9.78 4.24
C LEU A 390 -15.31 -9.01 3.78
N LYS A 391 -14.17 -9.18 4.45
CA LYS A 391 -12.92 -8.51 4.06
C LYS A 391 -12.45 -8.91 2.67
N ARG A 392 -12.62 -10.18 2.27
CA ARG A 392 -12.31 -10.63 0.90
C ARG A 392 -13.19 -9.97 -0.15
N MET A 393 -14.50 -9.89 0.10
CA MET A 393 -15.42 -9.18 -0.79
C MET A 393 -15.08 -7.69 -0.84
N ALA A 394 -14.80 -7.07 0.30
CA ALA A 394 -14.36 -5.68 0.38
C ALA A 394 -13.11 -5.41 -0.46
N MET A 395 -12.09 -6.27 -0.40
CA MET A 395 -10.87 -6.15 -1.21
C MET A 395 -11.16 -6.24 -2.72
N GLN A 396 -12.07 -7.14 -3.15
CA GLN A 396 -12.48 -7.23 -4.56
C GLN A 396 -13.20 -5.97 -5.04
N VAL A 397 -14.10 -5.45 -4.20
CA VAL A 397 -14.81 -4.19 -4.47
C VAL A 397 -13.82 -3.04 -4.58
N ASP A 398 -12.91 -2.92 -3.61
CA ASP A 398 -11.89 -1.88 -3.58
C ASP A 398 -11.02 -1.93 -4.83
N MET A 399 -10.53 -3.12 -5.20
CA MET A 399 -9.71 -3.33 -6.38
C MET A 399 -10.44 -2.94 -7.67
N ALA A 400 -11.70 -3.36 -7.83
CA ALA A 400 -12.50 -3.01 -9.01
C ALA A 400 -12.77 -1.50 -9.12
N LEU A 401 -13.14 -0.86 -8.00
CA LEU A 401 -13.45 0.57 -7.96
C LEU A 401 -12.18 1.46 -8.02
N ASP A 402 -11.04 1.00 -7.51
CA ASP A 402 -9.76 1.71 -7.62
C ASP A 402 -9.30 1.82 -9.08
N VAL A 403 -9.47 0.74 -9.87
CA VAL A 403 -9.17 0.81 -11.31
C VAL A 403 -10.13 1.74 -12.03
N GLU A 404 -11.43 1.69 -11.69
CA GLU A 404 -12.43 2.59 -12.28
C GLU A 404 -12.15 4.07 -11.97
N ARG A 405 -11.60 4.37 -10.79
CA ARG A 405 -11.21 5.72 -10.39
C ARG A 405 -10.09 6.29 -11.25
N ILE A 406 -9.14 5.46 -11.67
CA ILE A 406 -7.95 5.87 -12.46
C ILE A 406 -8.31 6.08 -13.94
N LEU A 407 -9.41 5.48 -14.40
CA LEU A 407 -9.83 5.57 -15.80
C LEU A 407 -10.25 6.99 -16.21
N PRO A 408 -9.81 7.47 -17.39
CA PRO A 408 -10.37 8.65 -18.02
C PRO A 408 -11.88 8.51 -18.23
N ASN A 409 -12.62 9.63 -18.09
CA ASN A 409 -14.08 9.65 -18.20
C ASN A 409 -14.62 9.03 -19.50
N VAL A 410 -13.91 9.20 -20.62
CA VAL A 410 -14.28 8.64 -21.94
C VAL A 410 -14.28 7.11 -21.91
N LEU A 411 -13.24 6.50 -21.35
CA LEU A 411 -13.13 5.05 -21.23
C LEU A 411 -14.14 4.52 -20.20
N ARG A 412 -14.24 5.18 -19.04
CA ARG A 412 -15.20 4.79 -17.99
C ARG A 412 -16.64 4.74 -18.51
N LYS A 413 -17.03 5.71 -19.33
CA LYS A 413 -18.37 5.77 -19.94
C LYS A 413 -18.65 4.60 -20.88
N ARG A 414 -17.66 4.20 -21.69
CA ARG A 414 -17.80 3.12 -22.67
C ARG A 414 -18.07 1.75 -22.03
N PHE A 415 -17.54 1.52 -20.82
CA PHE A 415 -17.70 0.26 -20.10
C PHE A 415 -18.91 0.21 -19.16
N TYR A 416 -19.65 1.32 -19.08
CA TYR A 416 -20.87 1.40 -18.29
C TYR A 416 -22.03 0.76 -19.03
N ILE A 417 -22.71 -0.18 -18.39
CA ILE A 417 -23.86 -0.90 -18.96
C ILE A 417 -25.02 -0.88 -17.98
N ARG A 418 -26.24 -0.70 -18.49
CA ARG A 418 -27.44 -0.79 -17.66
C ARG A 418 -27.81 -2.23 -17.37
N ARG A 419 -27.79 -3.09 -18.38
CA ARG A 419 -28.22 -4.49 -18.30
C ARG A 419 -27.19 -5.44 -18.85
N LYS A 420 -27.14 -6.65 -18.30
CA LYS A 420 -26.34 -7.75 -18.81
C LYS A 420 -27.14 -9.04 -18.76
N THR A 421 -27.24 -9.72 -19.89
CA THR A 421 -27.84 -11.05 -19.98
C THR A 421 -26.73 -12.10 -19.99
N ILE A 422 -26.87 -13.12 -19.15
CA ILE A 422 -25.93 -14.24 -19.05
C ILE A 422 -26.71 -15.53 -19.32
N LEU A 423 -26.12 -16.41 -20.13
CA LEU A 423 -26.58 -17.77 -20.39
C LEU A 423 -25.66 -18.71 -19.61
N PRO A 424 -26.03 -19.20 -18.40
CA PRO A 424 -25.11 -19.93 -17.54
C PRO A 424 -24.62 -21.27 -18.12
N ASN A 425 -25.38 -21.82 -19.05
CA ASN A 425 -25.18 -23.16 -19.63
C ASN A 425 -24.54 -23.12 -21.04
N LYS A 426 -24.06 -21.96 -21.49
CA LYS A 426 -23.30 -21.77 -22.74
C LYS A 426 -21.98 -21.12 -22.39
#